data_AF-A0A352VLA0-F1
#
_entry.id   AF-A0A352VLA0-F1
#
_cell.length_a   1.000
_cell.length_b   1.000
_cell.length_c   1.000
_cell.angle_alpha   90.00
_cell.angle_beta   90.00
_cell.angle_gamma   90.00
#
_symmetry.space_group_name_H-M   'P 1'
#
loop_
_entity.id
_entity.type
_entity.pdbx_description
1 polymer ?
#
loop_
_entity_poly.entity_id
_entity_poly.type
_entity_poly.pdbx_seq_one_letter_code
_entity_poly.pdbx_strand_id
1 'polypeptide(L)'
;MKTFRGLSLVFVGVAFVVACGSSESDPVGVSDDVPTVFEKFAGDVEISAESETIVIRSDGIPDHNSPYFNASDSRYEAYSGSNANFQLNPNRIAEQQYTFRIPAEPTPSSNPQATPLGPIGVAVNGVPIFNQYAGPNRPLTFEIDSFDQYNGHPQQTGAYHYHVEPL
;
A
#
# COMPACT_ATOMS: atom_id res chain seq x y z
N MET A 1 -49.55 53.34 34.69
CA MET A 1 -49.12 52.02 35.23
C MET A 1 -48.89 51.11 34.04
N LYS A 2 -47.65 50.67 33.85
CA LYS A 2 -47.18 49.91 32.67
C LYS A 2 -47.48 48.42 32.89
N THR A 3 -48.29 47.80 32.04
CA THR A 3 -48.47 46.34 32.01
C THR A 3 -47.66 45.77 30.84
N PHE A 4 -46.61 45.02 31.19
CA PHE A 4 -45.71 44.37 30.24
C PHE A 4 -46.37 43.12 29.65
N ARG A 5 -46.28 42.96 28.32
CA ARG A 5 -46.72 41.78 27.56
C ARG A 5 -45.67 40.67 27.72
N GLY A 6 -46.11 39.48 28.16
CA GLY A 6 -45.26 38.29 28.22
C GLY A 6 -45.11 37.65 26.84
N LEU A 7 -43.88 37.62 26.33
CA LEU A 7 -43.48 36.92 25.11
C LEU A 7 -43.11 35.48 25.49
N SER A 8 -43.89 34.48 25.04
CA SER A 8 -43.53 33.07 25.19
C SER A 8 -42.42 32.72 24.20
N LEU A 9 -41.22 32.40 24.73
CA LEU A 9 -40.13 31.78 23.96
C LEU A 9 -40.34 30.27 23.95
N VAL A 10 -40.59 29.70 22.76
CA VAL A 10 -40.53 28.25 22.54
C VAL A 10 -39.07 27.88 22.25
N PHE A 11 -38.42 27.24 23.21
CA PHE A 11 -37.09 26.64 23.02
C PHE A 11 -37.26 25.27 22.36
N VAL A 12 -36.92 25.16 21.07
CA VAL A 12 -36.76 23.87 20.39
C VAL A 12 -35.34 23.38 20.71
N GLY A 13 -35.23 22.38 21.57
CA GLY A 13 -33.97 21.71 21.89
C GLY A 13 -33.51 20.86 20.70
N VAL A 14 -32.37 21.20 20.12
CA VAL A 14 -31.67 20.34 19.16
C VAL A 14 -30.87 19.30 19.95
N ALA A 15 -31.27 18.04 19.86
CA ALA A 15 -30.51 16.92 20.42
C ALA A 15 -29.33 16.60 19.49
N PHE A 16 -28.11 16.93 19.92
CA PHE A 16 -26.88 16.41 19.32
C PHE A 16 -26.67 14.98 19.81
N VAL A 17 -26.92 14.00 18.94
CA VAL A 17 -26.49 12.62 19.13
C VAL A 17 -24.99 12.56 18.80
N VAL A 18 -24.15 12.58 19.83
CA VAL A 18 -22.74 12.20 19.72
C VAL A 18 -22.70 10.68 19.80
N ALA A 19 -22.44 10.03 18.67
CA ALA A 19 -22.12 8.62 18.63
C ALA A 19 -20.65 8.43 19.02
N CYS A 20 -20.40 7.95 20.23
CA CYS A 20 -19.13 7.33 20.58
C CYS A 20 -19.20 5.85 20.18
N GLY A 21 -18.54 5.50 19.08
CA GLY A 21 -18.24 4.11 18.72
C GLY A 21 -16.87 3.73 19.26
N SER A 22 -16.83 2.63 20.01
CA SER A 22 -15.64 2.02 20.60
C SER A 22 -14.56 1.74 19.57
N SER A 23 -13.31 2.04 19.91
CA SER A 23 -12.12 1.71 19.12
C SER A 23 -11.80 0.21 19.23
N GLU A 24 -12.39 -0.58 18.35
CA GLU A 24 -11.77 -1.83 17.89
C GLU A 24 -11.18 -1.52 16.52
N SER A 25 -9.87 -1.72 16.37
CA SER A 25 -9.18 -1.54 15.10
C SER A 25 -9.55 -2.68 14.17
N ASP A 26 -10.70 -2.56 13.53
CA ASP A 26 -11.03 -3.32 12.33
C ASP A 26 -10.02 -2.95 11.23
N PRO A 27 -9.59 -3.90 10.37
CA PRO A 27 -8.84 -3.54 9.18
C PRO A 27 -9.66 -2.54 8.36
N VAL A 28 -9.03 -1.43 8.02
CA VAL A 28 -9.69 -0.29 7.37
C VAL A 28 -10.27 -0.72 6.02
N GLY A 29 -11.59 -0.79 5.94
CA GLY A 29 -12.33 -0.51 4.70
C GLY A 29 -12.71 -1.67 3.77
N VAL A 30 -12.58 -2.95 4.16
CA VAL A 30 -13.01 -4.05 3.28
C VAL A 30 -14.55 -4.10 3.21
N SER A 31 -15.14 -3.68 2.09
CA SER A 31 -16.59 -3.78 1.84
C SER A 31 -17.03 -5.24 1.68
N ASP A 32 -18.27 -5.57 2.05
CA ASP A 32 -18.86 -6.93 1.93
C ASP A 32 -18.75 -7.55 0.51
N ASP A 33 -18.57 -6.71 -0.51
CA ASP A 33 -18.42 -7.12 -1.91
C ASP A 33 -16.97 -7.52 -2.30
N VAL A 34 -16.01 -7.48 -1.37
CA VAL A 34 -14.62 -7.86 -1.62
C VAL A 34 -14.45 -9.38 -1.44
N PRO A 35 -13.93 -10.11 -2.45
CA PRO A 35 -13.65 -11.53 -2.30
C PRO A 35 -12.66 -11.80 -1.15
N THR A 36 -12.93 -12.82 -0.33
CA THR A 36 -12.17 -13.18 0.89
C THR A 36 -10.66 -13.32 0.68
N VAL A 37 -10.20 -13.63 -0.54
CA VAL A 37 -8.77 -13.68 -0.87
C VAL A 37 -8.05 -12.34 -0.62
N PHE A 38 -8.76 -11.21 -0.78
CA PHE A 38 -8.20 -9.88 -0.55
C PHE A 38 -8.13 -9.50 0.93
N GLU A 39 -8.78 -10.23 1.83
CA GLU A 39 -8.60 -10.05 3.28
C GLU A 39 -7.17 -10.40 3.75
N LYS A 40 -6.37 -11.03 2.88
CA LYS A 40 -4.96 -11.34 3.16
C LYS A 40 -4.04 -10.15 3.03
N PHE A 41 -4.48 -9.06 2.40
CA PHE A 41 -3.68 -7.85 2.39
C PHE A 41 -3.59 -7.28 3.80
N ALA A 42 -2.42 -6.77 4.15
CA ALA A 42 -2.08 -6.31 5.48
C ALA A 42 -1.29 -5.00 5.42
N GLY A 43 -1.02 -4.42 6.59
CA GLY A 43 -0.35 -3.13 6.70
C GLY A 43 -1.27 -1.96 6.33
N ASP A 44 -0.69 -0.91 5.78
CA ASP A 44 -1.38 0.34 5.42
C ASP A 44 -2.03 0.29 4.02
N VAL A 45 -2.56 -0.89 3.64
CA VAL A 45 -3.24 -1.12 2.36
C VAL A 45 -4.74 -0.91 2.50
N GLU A 46 -5.31 -0.04 1.68
CA GLU A 46 -6.75 0.15 1.60
C GLU A 46 -7.32 -0.67 0.43
N ILE A 47 -8.39 -1.43 0.69
CA ILE A 47 -9.08 -2.23 -0.33
C ILE A 47 -10.54 -1.82 -0.41
N SER A 48 -11.04 -1.63 -1.62
CA SER A 48 -12.46 -1.37 -1.88
C SER A 48 -12.93 -2.10 -3.12
N ALA A 49 -14.19 -2.51 -3.17
CA ALA A 49 -14.82 -2.97 -4.40
C ALA A 49 -15.51 -1.81 -5.16
N GLU A 50 -15.30 -1.75 -6.47
CA GLU A 50 -16.00 -0.88 -7.42
C GLU A 50 -16.62 -1.75 -8.52
N SER A 51 -17.88 -2.15 -8.36
CA SER A 51 -18.56 -3.09 -9.25
C SER A 51 -17.78 -4.42 -9.37
N GLU A 52 -17.25 -4.76 -10.55
CA GLU A 52 -16.47 -5.98 -10.81
C GLU A 52 -14.95 -5.77 -10.66
N THR A 53 -14.53 -4.63 -10.10
CA THR A 53 -13.12 -4.27 -9.92
C THR A 53 -12.79 -4.12 -8.44
N ILE A 54 -11.72 -4.75 -8.00
CA ILE A 54 -11.08 -4.50 -6.72
C ILE A 54 -10.06 -3.39 -6.89
N VAL A 55 -10.17 -2.36 -6.04
CA VAL A 55 -9.27 -1.23 -6.00
C VAL A 55 -8.42 -1.33 -4.74
N ILE A 56 -7.11 -1.34 -4.93
CA ILE A 56 -6.12 -1.45 -3.86
C ILE A 56 -5.29 -0.17 -3.87
N ARG A 57 -5.24 0.54 -2.74
CA ARG A 57 -4.38 1.71 -2.54
C ARG A 57 -3.30 1.38 -1.54
N SER A 58 -2.09 1.84 -1.82
CA SER A 58 -0.91 1.56 -1.01
C SER A 58 0.09 2.69 -1.13
N ASP A 59 0.82 2.94 -0.06
CA ASP A 59 1.92 3.87 0.00
C ASP A 59 3.25 3.26 -0.51
N GLY A 60 3.26 1.94 -0.73
CA GLY A 60 4.39 1.15 -1.24
C GLY A 60 5.53 0.95 -0.24
N ILE A 61 5.30 1.24 1.04
CA ILE A 61 6.31 1.07 2.09
C ILE A 61 6.26 -0.39 2.60
N PRO A 62 7.41 -1.10 2.65
CA PRO A 62 7.42 -2.45 3.21
C PRO A 62 7.11 -2.45 4.71
N ASP A 63 6.40 -3.50 5.15
CA ASP A 63 6.06 -3.79 6.54
C ASP A 63 7.18 -4.51 7.32
N HIS A 64 8.32 -4.73 6.67
CA HIS A 64 9.53 -5.30 7.25
C HIS A 64 10.65 -4.26 7.33
N ASN A 65 11.68 -4.54 8.13
CA ASN A 65 12.86 -3.70 8.20
C ASN A 65 13.68 -3.78 6.89
N SER A 66 14.49 -2.76 6.61
CA SER A 66 15.32 -2.74 5.40
C SER A 66 16.55 -1.84 5.58
N PRO A 67 17.70 -2.16 4.95
CA PRO A 67 18.84 -1.25 4.88
C PRO A 67 18.57 0.00 4.04
N TYR A 68 17.45 0.04 3.32
CA TYR A 68 17.05 1.17 2.50
C TYR A 68 16.21 2.23 3.22
N PHE A 69 15.80 1.99 4.47
CA PHE A 69 15.32 3.07 5.33
C PHE A 69 16.47 4.02 5.71
N ASN A 70 16.15 5.26 6.06
CA ASN A 70 17.14 6.19 6.60
C ASN A 70 17.65 5.66 7.95
N ALA A 71 18.94 5.85 8.27
CA ALA A 71 19.52 5.32 9.51
C ALA A 71 18.87 5.86 10.82
N SER A 72 18.12 6.96 10.74
CA SER A 72 17.33 7.52 11.84
C SER A 72 15.92 6.93 11.95
N ASP A 73 15.45 6.18 10.94
CA ASP A 73 14.16 5.48 10.96
C ASP A 73 14.28 4.23 11.82
N SER A 74 13.27 3.95 12.65
CA SER A 74 13.25 2.77 13.52
C SER A 74 13.21 1.43 12.77
N ARG A 75 12.82 1.44 11.49
CA ARG A 75 12.77 0.27 10.60
C ARG A 75 14.09 0.04 9.86
N TYR A 76 15.10 0.89 10.09
CA TYR A 76 16.42 0.64 9.55
C TYR A 76 17.03 -0.62 10.16
N GLU A 77 17.48 -1.52 9.30
CA GLU A 77 18.24 -2.71 9.67
C GLU A 77 19.39 -2.88 8.69
N ALA A 78 20.60 -3.15 9.19
CA ALA A 78 21.73 -3.46 8.32
C ALA A 78 21.48 -4.76 7.54
N TYR A 79 21.94 -4.83 6.29
CA TYR A 79 21.77 -6.03 5.46
C TYR A 79 22.28 -7.29 6.17
N SER A 80 21.43 -8.30 6.25
CA SER A 80 21.69 -9.58 6.91
C SER A 80 21.41 -10.79 6.00
N GLY A 81 21.21 -10.55 4.70
CA GLY A 81 20.89 -11.57 3.71
C GLY A 81 22.11 -12.39 3.28
N SER A 82 21.85 -13.43 2.47
CA SER A 82 22.86 -14.40 2.04
C SER A 82 23.64 -14.01 0.78
N ASN A 83 23.30 -12.91 0.10
CA ASN A 83 24.03 -12.48 -1.10
C ASN A 83 25.36 -11.82 -0.69
N ALA A 84 26.46 -12.54 -0.88
CA ALA A 84 27.81 -12.06 -0.58
C ALA A 84 28.26 -10.86 -1.46
N ASN A 85 27.61 -10.64 -2.60
CA ASN A 85 27.91 -9.53 -3.52
C ASN A 85 27.00 -8.31 -3.29
N PHE A 86 26.22 -8.30 -2.20
CA PHE A 86 25.27 -7.23 -1.93
C PHE A 86 25.93 -5.85 -1.97
N GLN A 87 25.31 -4.95 -2.72
CA GLN A 87 25.71 -3.56 -2.94
C GLN A 87 24.48 -2.67 -2.75
N LEU A 88 24.42 -2.02 -1.59
CA LEU A 88 23.37 -1.05 -1.29
C LEU A 88 23.41 0.09 -2.32
N ASN A 89 22.31 0.27 -3.05
CA ASN A 89 22.19 1.39 -3.97
C ASN A 89 21.98 2.71 -3.20
N PRO A 90 22.24 3.90 -3.81
CA PRO A 90 22.18 5.17 -3.10
C PRO A 90 20.75 5.66 -2.82
N ASN A 91 19.72 5.00 -3.35
CA ASN A 91 18.32 5.42 -3.18
C ASN A 91 17.82 5.04 -1.77
N ARG A 92 16.73 5.66 -1.34
CA ARG A 92 16.09 5.38 -0.04
C ARG A 92 14.60 5.22 -0.23
N ILE A 93 13.98 4.41 0.62
CA ILE A 93 12.54 4.19 0.61
C ILE A 93 11.84 5.53 0.83
N ALA A 94 10.87 5.83 -0.02
CA ALA A 94 10.01 6.99 0.10
C ALA A 94 8.57 6.60 -0.23
N GLU A 95 7.62 7.25 0.45
CA GLU A 95 6.19 7.06 0.24
C GLU A 95 5.80 7.36 -1.20
N GLN A 96 4.94 6.53 -1.77
CA GLN A 96 4.36 6.70 -3.10
C GLN A 96 2.83 6.74 -2.99
N GLN A 97 2.13 6.92 -4.11
CA GLN A 97 0.67 6.90 -4.14
C GLN A 97 0.20 5.91 -5.21
N TYR A 98 0.08 4.64 -4.84
CA TYR A 98 -0.36 3.60 -5.76
C TYR A 98 -1.87 3.40 -5.75
N THR A 99 -2.42 3.09 -6.92
CA THR A 99 -3.78 2.60 -7.08
C THR A 99 -3.77 1.47 -8.09
N PHE A 100 -4.01 0.25 -7.62
CA PHE A 100 -4.13 -0.93 -8.46
C PHE A 100 -5.62 -1.24 -8.67
N ARG A 101 -5.97 -1.58 -9.92
CA ARG A 101 -7.32 -2.00 -10.30
C ARG A 101 -7.24 -3.41 -10.85
N ILE A 102 -7.84 -4.36 -10.14
CA ILE A 102 -7.78 -5.79 -10.45
C ILE A 102 -9.21 -6.28 -10.64
N PRO A 103 -9.54 -7.01 -11.73
CA PRO A 103 -10.84 -7.66 -11.85
C PRO A 103 -11.10 -8.58 -10.66
N ALA A 104 -12.30 -8.56 -10.10
CA ALA A 104 -12.68 -9.45 -8.99
C ALA A 104 -12.60 -10.93 -9.40
N GLU A 105 -12.88 -11.23 -10.67
CA GLU A 105 -12.73 -12.55 -11.29
C GLU A 105 -11.83 -12.46 -12.54
N PRO A 106 -10.50 -12.55 -12.40
CA PRO A 106 -9.59 -12.41 -13.53
C PRO A 106 -9.59 -13.66 -14.42
N THR A 107 -9.61 -13.48 -15.73
CA THR A 107 -9.47 -14.55 -16.72
C THR A 107 -8.19 -14.39 -17.54
N PRO A 108 -7.50 -15.47 -17.92
CA PRO A 108 -6.34 -15.38 -18.81
C PRO A 108 -6.67 -14.66 -20.13
N SER A 109 -5.79 -13.75 -20.56
CA SER A 109 -5.91 -13.11 -21.87
C SER A 109 -5.69 -14.13 -23.00
N SER A 110 -6.51 -14.08 -24.04
CA SER A 110 -6.31 -14.87 -25.26
C SER A 110 -5.12 -14.40 -26.09
N ASN A 111 -4.59 -13.21 -25.80
CA ASN A 111 -3.41 -12.63 -26.44
C ASN A 111 -2.48 -12.00 -25.39
N PRO A 112 -1.64 -12.78 -24.69
CA PRO A 112 -0.68 -12.27 -23.72
C PRO A 112 0.30 -11.29 -24.37
N GLN A 113 0.63 -10.21 -23.66
CA GLN A 113 1.59 -9.20 -24.11
C GLN A 113 2.74 -9.10 -23.12
N ALA A 114 3.88 -8.58 -23.58
CA ALA A 114 4.97 -8.24 -22.68
C ALA A 114 4.51 -7.17 -21.68
N THR A 115 4.87 -7.34 -20.41
CA THR A 115 4.59 -6.36 -19.36
C THR A 115 5.41 -5.08 -19.56
N PRO A 116 4.86 -3.90 -19.23
CA PRO A 116 5.64 -2.67 -19.18
C PRO A 116 6.66 -2.72 -18.03
N LEU A 117 7.62 -1.79 -18.03
CA LEU A 117 8.43 -1.50 -16.83
C LEU A 117 7.55 -0.86 -15.75
N GLY A 118 8.03 -0.91 -14.50
CA GLY A 118 7.29 -0.39 -13.34
C GLY A 118 6.34 -1.43 -12.74
N PRO A 119 5.36 -0.99 -11.92
CA PRO A 119 4.42 -1.87 -11.26
C PRO A 119 3.58 -2.69 -12.25
N ILE A 120 3.57 -4.01 -12.07
CA ILE A 120 2.73 -4.97 -12.81
C ILE A 120 1.78 -5.73 -11.89
N GLY A 121 1.95 -5.56 -10.57
CA GLY A 121 1.15 -6.16 -9.52
C GLY A 121 1.47 -5.52 -8.17
N VAL A 122 0.84 -6.03 -7.12
CA VAL A 122 1.00 -5.57 -5.74
C VAL A 122 1.09 -6.78 -4.82
N ALA A 123 2.08 -6.79 -3.92
CA ALA A 123 2.21 -7.79 -2.87
C ALA A 123 1.17 -7.55 -1.76
N VAL A 124 0.91 -8.55 -0.93
CA VAL A 124 -0.10 -8.46 0.14
C VAL A 124 0.21 -7.38 1.19
N ASN A 125 1.48 -7.00 1.34
CA ASN A 125 1.91 -5.88 2.18
C ASN A 125 1.88 -4.52 1.47
N GLY A 126 1.30 -4.45 0.27
CA GLY A 126 1.15 -3.19 -0.48
C GLY A 126 2.34 -2.81 -1.35
N VAL A 127 3.47 -3.50 -1.28
CA VAL A 127 4.66 -3.18 -2.08
C VAL A 127 4.42 -3.56 -3.56
N PRO A 128 4.75 -2.69 -4.52
CA PRO A 128 4.68 -3.02 -5.94
C PRO A 128 5.54 -4.21 -6.35
N ILE A 129 5.01 -5.04 -7.25
CA ILE A 129 5.76 -6.07 -7.95
C ILE A 129 6.10 -5.54 -9.35
N PHE A 130 7.37 -5.51 -9.70
CA PHE A 130 7.87 -5.12 -11.02
C PHE A 130 8.14 -6.37 -11.86
N ASN A 131 8.28 -6.17 -13.17
CA ASN A 131 8.56 -7.27 -14.10
C ASN A 131 10.01 -7.79 -13.99
N GLN A 132 10.38 -8.78 -14.80
CA GLN A 132 11.70 -9.41 -14.78
C GLN A 132 12.86 -8.57 -15.36
N TYR A 133 12.62 -7.30 -15.70
CA TYR A 133 13.60 -6.44 -16.36
C TYR A 133 13.98 -5.26 -15.47
N ALA A 134 15.27 -4.93 -15.50
CA ALA A 134 15.78 -3.67 -14.98
C ALA A 134 15.53 -2.54 -15.98
N GLY A 135 15.50 -1.28 -15.52
CA GLY A 135 15.57 -0.13 -16.44
C GLY A 135 16.94 -0.14 -17.12
N PRO A 136 17.12 -0.01 -18.46
CA PRO A 136 16.25 0.33 -19.59
C PRO A 136 15.75 -0.89 -20.39
N ASN A 137 14.91 -1.73 -19.77
CA ASN A 137 14.35 -2.96 -20.34
C ASN A 137 15.42 -4.00 -20.72
N ARG A 138 16.30 -4.32 -19.76
CA ARG A 138 17.37 -5.31 -19.88
C ARG A 138 17.24 -6.38 -18.81
N PRO A 139 17.89 -7.55 -18.95
CA PRO A 139 17.92 -8.55 -17.89
C PRO A 139 18.34 -7.96 -16.54
N LEU A 140 17.67 -8.39 -15.47
CA LEU A 140 17.81 -7.91 -14.09
C LEU A 140 19.18 -8.18 -13.43
N THR A 141 20.12 -8.81 -14.15
CA THR A 141 21.36 -9.38 -13.60
C THR A 141 22.27 -8.38 -12.88
N PHE A 142 22.11 -7.08 -13.11
CA PHE A 142 22.92 -6.03 -12.46
C PHE A 142 22.22 -5.35 -11.27
N GLU A 143 20.91 -5.58 -11.08
CA GLU A 143 20.17 -5.02 -9.94
C GLU A 143 20.00 -6.04 -8.81
N ILE A 144 20.17 -7.34 -9.10
CA ILE A 144 19.98 -8.43 -8.12
C ILE A 144 20.89 -8.28 -6.90
N ASP A 145 22.08 -7.70 -7.09
CA ASP A 145 23.02 -7.42 -5.99
C ASP A 145 22.59 -6.23 -5.13
N SER A 146 21.56 -5.49 -5.51
CA SER A 146 21.00 -4.42 -4.70
C SER A 146 19.77 -4.85 -3.90
N PHE A 147 19.30 -6.09 -4.02
CA PHE A 147 18.15 -6.56 -3.26
C PHE A 147 18.53 -6.77 -1.80
N ASP A 148 17.68 -6.27 -0.90
CA ASP A 148 17.84 -6.51 0.53
C ASP A 148 17.48 -7.96 0.91
N GLN A 149 17.53 -8.27 2.20
CA GLN A 149 17.26 -9.62 2.72
C GLN A 149 15.83 -10.13 2.48
N TYR A 150 14.92 -9.27 1.99
CA TYR A 150 13.54 -9.60 1.63
C TYR A 150 13.29 -9.49 0.12
N ASN A 151 14.37 -9.48 -0.68
CA ASN A 151 14.35 -9.46 -2.14
C ASN A 151 13.82 -8.17 -2.79
N GLY A 152 13.77 -7.05 -2.06
CA GLY A 152 13.33 -5.77 -2.61
C GLY A 152 14.41 -4.69 -2.60
N HIS A 153 14.15 -3.62 -3.34
CA HIS A 153 15.00 -2.43 -3.37
C HIS A 153 14.23 -1.21 -3.90
N PRO A 154 14.68 0.02 -3.59
CA PRO A 154 14.11 1.23 -4.15
C PRO A 154 14.78 1.66 -5.45
N GLN A 155 13.97 2.12 -6.40
CA GLN A 155 14.44 2.89 -7.56
C GLN A 155 14.66 4.37 -7.20
N GLN A 156 15.04 5.19 -8.19
CA GLN A 156 15.50 6.58 -8.02
C GLN A 156 14.50 7.51 -7.33
N THR A 157 13.18 7.28 -7.47
CA THR A 157 12.16 8.09 -6.77
C THR A 157 11.84 7.58 -5.36
N GLY A 158 12.56 6.56 -4.89
CA GLY A 158 12.35 5.91 -3.60
C GLY A 158 11.25 4.84 -3.58
N ALA A 159 10.64 4.54 -4.72
CA ALA A 159 9.68 3.46 -4.85
C ALA A 159 10.36 2.09 -4.61
N TYR A 160 10.17 1.55 -3.41
CA TYR A 160 10.56 0.19 -3.05
C TYR A 160 9.67 -0.81 -3.79
N HIS A 161 10.26 -1.87 -4.32
CA HIS A 161 9.54 -2.86 -5.10
C HIS A 161 10.27 -4.21 -5.08
N TYR A 162 9.52 -5.26 -5.42
CA TYR A 162 10.04 -6.59 -5.63
C TYR A 162 10.07 -6.94 -7.13
N HIS A 163 11.11 -7.67 -7.55
CA HIS A 163 11.15 -8.32 -8.87
C HIS A 163 10.91 -9.83 -8.80
N VAL A 164 10.99 -10.39 -7.59
CA VAL A 164 10.82 -11.81 -7.28
C VAL A 164 9.90 -11.94 -6.07
N GLU A 165 9.51 -13.15 -5.71
CA GLU A 165 8.70 -13.36 -4.52
C GLU A 165 9.45 -12.86 -3.26
N PRO A 166 8.81 -12.02 -2.41
CA PRO A 166 9.37 -11.61 -1.13
C PRO A 166 9.44 -12.79 -0.15
N LEU A 167 10.34 -12.72 0.84
CA LEU A 167 10.63 -13.79 1.81
C LEU A 167 9.89 -13.62 3.14
#